data_AF-A0A5C4QSR4-F1
#
_entry.id   AF-A0A5C4QSR4-F1
#
_cell.length_a   1.000
_cell.length_b   1.000
_cell.length_c   1.000
_cell.angle_alpha   90.00
_cell.angle_beta   90.00
_cell.angle_gamma   90.00
#
_symmetry.space_group_name_H-M   'P 1'
#
loop_
_entity.id
_entity.type
_entity.pdbx_description
1 polymer ?
#
loop_
_entity_poly.entity_id
_entity_poly.type
_entity_poly.pdbx_seq_one_letter_code
_entity_poly.pdbx_strand_id
1 'polypeptide(L)'
;MKWFGRQRKPGGEGQEPQQDGLQEVREMLDPYHHRASVEDGGRLIVQPGQVLENITVAMERLDIDINTPISIEDDVATQDELVGMIQTLGLGALLAAHVVNTAMRIMSARYPAELVRRPLPEQYDLRQLYPLTFTDREHETARKIFNERAARTVDLDADDLRSRMEPLATGQQVQVVLALFFMFGSKVGAMKHRTGIQ
;
A
#
# COMPACT_ATOMS: atom_id res chain seq x y z
N MET A 1 -40.19 -42.91 43.96
CA MET A 1 -39.76 -42.91 42.54
C MET A 1 -39.72 -41.45 42.08
N LYS A 2 -38.54 -40.89 41.74
CA LYS A 2 -38.08 -40.58 40.37
C LYS A 2 -39.11 -39.70 39.60
N TRP A 3 -38.80 -38.59 38.93
CA TRP A 3 -37.55 -37.94 38.50
C TRP A 3 -37.95 -36.57 37.84
N PHE A 4 -37.16 -35.52 38.08
CA PHE A 4 -36.74 -34.37 37.23
C PHE A 4 -37.70 -33.60 36.27
N GLY A 5 -37.72 -32.26 36.45
CA GLY A 5 -36.98 -31.37 35.53
C GLY A 5 -37.78 -30.40 34.65
N ARG A 6 -37.69 -29.09 34.94
CA ARG A 6 -37.17 -28.07 33.98
C ARG A 6 -37.07 -26.71 34.67
N GLN A 7 -35.85 -26.37 35.09
CA GLN A 7 -35.45 -24.98 35.29
C GLN A 7 -35.54 -24.24 33.95
N ARG A 8 -36.26 -23.12 33.94
CA ARG A 8 -36.10 -22.10 32.90
C ARG A 8 -34.71 -21.49 33.07
N LYS A 9 -33.82 -21.72 32.10
CA LYS A 9 -32.61 -20.90 31.93
C LYS A 9 -33.05 -19.47 31.56
N PRO A 10 -32.49 -18.42 32.18
CA PRO A 10 -32.47 -17.11 31.55
C PRO A 10 -31.52 -17.21 30.35
N GLY A 11 -32.02 -16.83 29.17
CA GLY A 11 -31.19 -16.61 28.00
C GLY A 11 -30.27 -15.43 28.30
N GLY A 12 -29.00 -15.73 28.53
CA GLY A 12 -27.93 -14.75 28.39
C GLY A 12 -27.57 -14.68 26.92
N GLU A 13 -27.90 -13.56 26.30
CA GLU A 13 -27.24 -13.07 25.10
C GLU A 13 -25.73 -12.96 25.40
N GLY A 14 -24.90 -13.63 24.62
CA GLY A 14 -23.45 -13.55 24.80
C GLY A 14 -22.74 -14.77 24.25
N GLN A 15 -22.34 -14.71 22.98
CA GLN A 15 -21.03 -15.13 22.45
C GLN A 15 -21.12 -15.34 20.92
N GLU A 16 -20.75 -14.32 20.15
CA GLU A 16 -20.13 -14.50 18.81
C GLU A 16 -18.84 -13.70 18.55
N PRO A 17 -18.05 -13.18 19.52
CA PRO A 17 -16.78 -12.52 19.19
C PRO A 17 -15.63 -13.49 18.85
N GLN A 18 -15.77 -14.80 19.11
CA GLN A 18 -14.68 -15.77 18.90
C GLN A 18 -14.62 -16.37 17.48
N GLN A 19 -15.73 -16.35 16.73
CA GLN A 19 -15.75 -16.91 15.38
C GLN A 19 -15.15 -15.94 14.36
N ASP A 20 -15.45 -14.66 14.49
CA ASP A 20 -14.91 -13.62 13.61
C ASP A 20 -13.38 -13.54 13.70
N GLY A 21 -12.81 -13.45 14.91
CA GLY A 21 -11.35 -13.39 15.07
C GLY A 21 -10.59 -14.63 14.55
N LEU A 22 -11.18 -15.83 14.64
CA LEU A 22 -10.58 -17.04 14.07
C LEU A 22 -10.66 -17.07 12.54
N GLN A 23 -11.73 -16.51 11.95
CA GLN A 23 -11.85 -16.36 10.52
C GLN A 23 -10.83 -15.35 9.99
N GLU A 24 -10.68 -14.19 10.65
CA GLU A 24 -9.70 -13.18 10.24
C GLU A 24 -8.27 -13.71 10.29
N VAL A 25 -7.91 -14.45 11.35
CA VAL A 25 -6.60 -15.10 11.43
C VAL A 25 -6.41 -16.13 10.31
N ARG A 26 -7.46 -16.89 9.99
CA ARG A 26 -7.40 -17.87 8.89
C ARG A 26 -7.23 -17.18 7.53
N GLU A 27 -7.94 -16.09 7.30
CA GLU A 27 -7.81 -15.26 6.11
C GLU A 27 -6.40 -14.67 6.01
N MET A 28 -5.84 -14.13 7.10
CA MET A 28 -4.46 -13.59 7.10
C MET A 28 -3.41 -14.68 6.79
N LEU A 29 -3.62 -15.92 7.25
CA LEU A 29 -2.71 -17.03 7.00
C LEU A 29 -2.91 -17.70 5.62
N ASP A 30 -3.98 -17.35 4.89
CA ASP A 30 -4.22 -17.86 3.55
C ASP A 30 -3.37 -17.08 2.54
N PRO A 31 -2.41 -17.73 1.85
CA PRO A 31 -1.52 -17.04 0.89
C PRO A 31 -2.25 -16.47 -0.33
N TYR A 32 -3.53 -16.81 -0.54
CA TYR A 32 -4.35 -16.29 -1.63
C TYR A 32 -5.34 -15.21 -1.18
N HIS A 33 -5.35 -14.85 0.10
CA HIS A 33 -6.23 -13.82 0.63
C HIS A 33 -5.47 -12.49 0.77
N HIS A 34 -6.17 -11.38 0.54
CA HIS A 34 -5.59 -10.02 0.59
C HIS A 34 -5.46 -9.46 2.01
N ARG A 35 -5.92 -10.20 3.04
CA ARG A 35 -5.97 -9.70 4.41
C ARG A 35 -4.56 -9.61 4.96
N ALA A 36 -4.13 -8.40 5.29
CA ALA A 36 -2.79 -8.15 5.81
C ALA A 36 -2.76 -7.91 7.32
N SER A 37 -3.91 -7.86 8.00
CA SER A 37 -3.96 -7.67 9.44
C SER A 37 -5.17 -8.31 10.13
N VAL A 38 -5.03 -8.45 11.45
CA VAL A 38 -6.08 -8.88 12.38
C VAL A 38 -6.04 -8.00 13.63
N GLU A 39 -7.20 -7.77 14.24
CA GLU A 39 -7.29 -7.10 15.53
C GLU A 39 -7.34 -8.14 16.66
N ASP A 40 -6.35 -8.11 17.56
CA ASP A 40 -6.28 -8.99 18.73
C ASP A 40 -6.23 -8.15 20.01
N GLY A 41 -7.34 -8.13 20.76
CA GLY A 41 -7.41 -7.46 22.06
C GLY A 41 -7.10 -5.96 22.01
N GLY A 42 -7.52 -5.26 20.94
CA GLY A 42 -7.24 -3.83 20.72
C GLY A 42 -5.83 -3.56 20.21
N ARG A 43 -5.12 -4.58 19.71
CA ARG A 43 -3.84 -4.45 19.02
C ARG A 43 -3.99 -4.91 17.59
N LEU A 44 -3.52 -4.09 16.66
CA LEU A 44 -3.41 -4.47 15.26
C LEU A 44 -2.15 -5.32 15.05
N ILE A 45 -2.32 -6.56 14.60
CA ILE A 45 -1.23 -7.42 14.14
C ILE A 45 -1.19 -7.32 12.62
N VAL A 46 -0.09 -6.82 12.07
CA VAL A 46 0.09 -6.65 10.62
C VAL A 46 1.09 -7.69 10.12
N GLN A 47 0.81 -8.27 8.95
CA GLN A 47 1.70 -9.11 8.16
C GLN A 47 2.37 -8.26 7.06
N PRO A 48 3.61 -7.76 7.24
CA PRO A 48 4.24 -6.83 6.32
C PRO A 48 4.38 -7.38 4.90
N GLY A 49 4.71 -8.67 4.78
CA GLY A 49 4.86 -9.33 3.49
C GLY A 49 3.58 -9.28 2.66
N GLN A 50 2.41 -9.42 3.30
CA GLN A 50 1.13 -9.36 2.60
C GLN A 50 0.82 -7.94 2.11
N VAL A 51 1.12 -6.90 2.90
CA VAL A 51 0.97 -5.51 2.45
C VAL A 51 1.84 -5.23 1.22
N LEU A 52 3.10 -5.68 1.22
CA LEU A 52 3.99 -5.51 0.06
C LEU A 52 3.48 -6.24 -1.19
N GLU A 53 2.90 -7.43 -1.01
CA GLU A 53 2.30 -8.19 -2.10
C GLU A 53 1.04 -7.50 -2.63
N ASN A 54 0.14 -7.05 -1.75
CA ASN A 54 -1.06 -6.30 -2.12
C ASN A 54 -0.71 -5.03 -2.93
N ILE A 55 0.30 -4.26 -2.49
CA ILE A 55 0.83 -3.12 -3.25
C ILE A 55 1.22 -3.55 -4.67
N THR A 56 1.96 -4.66 -4.79
CA THR A 56 2.43 -5.17 -6.08
C THR A 56 1.27 -5.53 -7.00
N VAL A 57 0.31 -6.31 -6.50
CA VAL A 57 -0.88 -6.74 -7.25
C VAL A 57 -1.72 -5.54 -7.69
N ALA A 58 -1.94 -4.55 -6.81
CA ALA A 58 -2.69 -3.34 -7.15
C ALA A 58 -1.99 -2.53 -8.24
N MET A 59 -0.65 -2.42 -8.20
CA MET A 59 0.12 -1.73 -9.23
C MET A 59 0.10 -2.47 -10.57
N GLU A 60 0.18 -3.80 -10.56
CA GLU A 60 0.06 -4.61 -11.77
C GLU A 60 -1.32 -4.47 -12.41
N ARG A 61 -2.39 -4.48 -11.59
CA ARG A 61 -3.76 -4.23 -12.07
C ARG A 61 -3.89 -2.86 -12.72
N LEU A 62 -3.34 -1.82 -12.09
CA LEU A 62 -3.38 -0.45 -12.62
C LEU A 62 -2.60 -0.31 -13.94
N ASP A 63 -1.49 -1.04 -14.09
CA ASP A 63 -0.76 -1.08 -15.35
C ASP A 63 -1.47 -1.91 -16.44
N ILE A 64 -2.18 -2.97 -16.08
CA ILE A 64 -2.99 -3.74 -17.05
C ILE A 64 -4.16 -2.89 -17.53
N ASP A 65 -4.93 -2.30 -16.61
CA ASP A 65 -6.04 -1.41 -16.94
C ASP A 65 -6.04 -0.19 -16.04
N ILE A 66 -5.67 0.94 -16.63
CA ILE A 66 -5.55 2.24 -15.95
C ILE A 66 -6.91 2.78 -15.48
N ASN A 67 -8.02 2.27 -16.04
CA ASN A 67 -9.37 2.64 -15.65
C ASN A 67 -9.93 1.73 -14.55
N THR A 68 -9.20 0.68 -14.15
CA THR A 68 -9.62 -0.16 -13.03
C THR A 68 -9.72 0.70 -11.78
N PRO A 69 -10.87 0.72 -11.09
CA PRO A 69 -10.97 1.39 -9.81
C PRO A 69 -10.06 0.66 -8.82
N ILE A 70 -9.10 1.38 -8.27
CA ILE A 70 -8.24 0.91 -7.18
C ILE A 70 -8.62 1.70 -5.93
N SER A 71 -9.03 0.97 -4.90
CA SER A 71 -9.17 1.47 -3.54
C SER A 71 -7.88 1.16 -2.79
N ILE A 72 -7.17 2.19 -2.31
CA ILE A 72 -5.98 1.94 -1.48
C ILE A 72 -6.37 1.15 -0.23
N GLU A 73 -7.49 1.48 0.39
CA GLU A 73 -7.95 0.86 1.62
C GLU A 73 -8.30 -0.63 1.43
N ASP A 74 -8.93 -0.98 0.31
CA ASP A 74 -9.39 -2.36 0.07
C ASP A 74 -8.39 -3.22 -0.72
N ASP A 75 -7.66 -2.63 -1.69
CA ASP A 75 -6.77 -3.38 -2.60
C ASP A 75 -5.30 -3.39 -2.15
N VAL A 76 -4.91 -2.46 -1.26
CA VAL A 76 -3.50 -2.26 -0.88
C VAL A 76 -3.30 -2.52 0.61
N ALA A 77 -3.74 -1.57 1.43
CA ALA A 77 -3.66 -1.61 2.87
C ALA A 77 -4.50 -0.49 3.46
N THR A 78 -5.09 -0.76 4.62
CA THR A 78 -5.77 0.25 5.41
C THR A 78 -4.78 1.30 5.93
N GLN A 79 -5.30 2.46 6.30
CA GLN A 79 -4.46 3.50 6.91
C GLN A 79 -3.77 2.99 8.18
N ASP A 80 -4.46 2.20 9.00
CA ASP A 80 -3.93 1.67 10.25
C ASP A 80 -2.84 0.61 10.03
N GLU A 81 -2.97 -0.20 8.97
CA GLU A 81 -1.90 -1.12 8.55
C GLU A 81 -0.63 -0.36 8.13
N LEU A 82 -0.76 0.68 7.29
CA LEU A 82 0.37 1.49 6.86
C LEU A 82 1.01 2.25 8.03
N VAL A 83 0.20 2.82 8.92
CA VAL A 83 0.66 3.45 10.16
C VAL A 83 1.37 2.43 11.05
N GLY A 84 0.82 1.23 11.22
CA GLY A 84 1.43 0.14 11.98
C GLY A 84 2.79 -0.28 11.42
N MET A 85 2.91 -0.43 10.10
CA MET A 85 4.18 -0.73 9.44
C MET A 85 5.23 0.36 9.65
N ILE A 86 4.83 1.62 9.59
CA ILE A 86 5.76 2.74 9.70
C ILE A 86 6.15 3.02 11.14
N GLN A 87 5.17 3.16 12.03
CA GLN A 87 5.38 3.58 13.41
C GLN A 87 5.89 2.43 14.29
N THR A 88 5.35 1.23 14.13
CA THR A 88 5.69 0.09 15.00
C THR A 88 6.90 -0.68 14.47
N LEU A 89 6.98 -0.87 13.16
CA LEU A 89 8.03 -1.68 12.53
C LEU A 89 9.16 -0.84 11.89
N GLY A 90 9.01 0.48 11.79
CA GLY A 90 10.03 1.36 11.21
C GLY A 90 10.20 1.18 9.69
N LEU A 91 9.18 0.67 8.99
CA LEU A 91 9.30 0.23 7.59
C LEU A 91 9.00 1.31 6.55
N GLY A 92 8.91 2.59 6.91
CA GLY A 92 8.52 3.65 5.97
C GLY A 92 9.45 3.79 4.76
N ALA A 93 10.77 3.78 4.99
CA ALA A 93 11.75 3.80 3.90
C ALA A 93 11.70 2.54 3.03
N LEU A 94 11.46 1.37 3.64
CA LEU A 94 11.31 0.11 2.93
C LEU A 94 10.05 0.10 2.05
N LEU A 95 8.92 0.59 2.57
CA LEU A 95 7.68 0.74 1.80
C LEU A 95 7.86 1.64 0.59
N ALA A 96 8.50 2.81 0.78
CA ALA A 96 8.78 3.73 -0.32
C ALA A 96 9.69 3.11 -1.38
N ALA A 97 10.75 2.40 -0.96
CA ALA A 97 11.65 1.69 -1.85
C ALA A 97 10.90 0.59 -2.63
N HIS A 98 10.08 -0.22 -1.95
CA HIS A 98 9.29 -1.27 -2.56
C HIS A 98 8.36 -0.73 -3.65
N VAL A 99 7.58 0.31 -3.36
CA VAL A 99 6.66 0.92 -4.33
C VAL A 99 7.41 1.40 -5.56
N VAL A 100 8.49 2.16 -5.39
CA VAL A 100 9.20 2.75 -6.54
C VAL A 100 9.99 1.72 -7.36
N ASN A 101 10.55 0.69 -6.72
CA ASN A 101 11.22 -0.41 -7.41
C ASN A 101 10.21 -1.25 -8.20
N THR A 102 9.07 -1.58 -7.58
CA THR A 102 7.97 -2.28 -8.25
C THR A 102 7.44 -1.49 -9.44
N ALA A 103 7.27 -0.16 -9.29
CA ALA A 103 6.91 0.73 -10.39
C ALA A 103 7.89 0.59 -11.57
N MET A 104 9.20 0.67 -11.31
CA MET A 104 10.20 0.54 -12.37
C MET A 104 10.21 -0.85 -13.00
N ARG A 105 10.04 -1.91 -12.21
CA ARG A 105 10.00 -3.29 -12.70
C ARG A 105 8.83 -3.49 -13.67
N ILE A 106 7.62 -3.10 -13.26
CA ILE A 106 6.41 -3.19 -14.08
C ILE A 106 6.58 -2.38 -15.37
N MET A 107 6.97 -1.11 -15.25
CA MET A 107 7.11 -0.24 -16.41
C MET A 107 8.20 -0.73 -17.38
N SER A 108 9.34 -1.20 -16.87
CA SER A 108 10.45 -1.68 -17.71
C SER A 108 10.12 -2.97 -18.45
N ALA A 109 9.14 -3.75 -17.98
CA ALA A 109 8.71 -4.97 -18.65
C ALA A 109 7.88 -4.70 -19.92
N ARG A 110 7.23 -3.52 -20.03
CA ARG A 110 6.24 -3.25 -21.09
C ARG A 110 6.53 -2.00 -21.93
N TYR A 111 7.22 -1.00 -21.38
CA TYR A 111 7.42 0.29 -22.07
C TYR A 111 8.88 0.52 -22.46
N PRO A 112 9.14 1.34 -23.50
CA PRO A 112 10.50 1.69 -23.91
C PRO A 112 11.30 2.36 -22.79
N ALA A 113 12.56 1.96 -22.63
CA ALA A 113 13.43 2.39 -21.54
C ALA A 113 13.58 3.91 -21.46
N GLU A 114 13.58 4.62 -22.59
CA GLU A 114 13.66 6.07 -22.65
C GLU A 114 12.45 6.77 -22.01
N LEU A 115 11.27 6.15 -22.04
CA LEU A 115 10.07 6.69 -21.39
C LEU A 115 10.07 6.37 -19.91
N VAL A 116 10.47 5.15 -19.54
CA VAL A 116 10.53 4.71 -18.14
C VAL A 116 11.55 5.52 -17.35
N ARG A 117 12.73 5.77 -17.93
CA ARG A 117 13.83 6.51 -17.28
C ARG A 117 13.66 8.02 -17.30
N ARG A 118 12.72 8.54 -18.11
CA ARG A 118 12.46 9.99 -18.15
C ARG A 118 11.93 10.44 -16.78
N PRO A 119 12.53 11.45 -16.13
CA PRO A 119 12.02 11.95 -14.86
C PRO A 119 10.64 12.58 -15.05
N LEU A 120 9.85 12.58 -13.97
CA LEU A 120 8.65 13.39 -13.85
C LEU A 120 9.04 14.88 -14.03
N PRO A 121 8.30 15.65 -14.85
CA PRO A 121 8.61 17.05 -15.10
C PRO A 121 8.61 17.92 -13.83
N GLU A 122 9.30 19.07 -13.90
CA GLU A 122 9.33 20.01 -12.78
C GLU A 122 7.96 20.59 -12.44
N GLN A 123 7.11 20.76 -13.45
CA GLN A 123 5.73 21.22 -13.32
C GLN A 123 4.73 20.12 -12.92
N TYR A 124 5.17 18.88 -12.75
CA TYR A 124 4.28 17.79 -12.32
C TYR A 124 3.87 17.99 -10.86
N ASP A 125 2.56 18.09 -10.63
CA ASP A 125 1.97 18.30 -9.31
C ASP A 125 0.76 17.38 -9.11
N LEU A 126 0.88 16.44 -8.17
CA LEU A 126 -0.19 15.49 -7.85
C LEU A 126 -1.47 16.17 -7.35
N ARG A 127 -1.32 17.29 -6.66
CA ARG A 127 -2.43 18.01 -6.01
C ARG A 127 -3.36 18.69 -7.02
N GLN A 128 -2.87 18.86 -8.25
CA GLN A 128 -3.66 19.37 -9.37
C GLN A 128 -4.39 18.25 -10.11
N LEU A 129 -3.96 16.99 -9.93
CA LEU A 129 -4.47 15.82 -10.63
C LEU A 129 -5.49 15.04 -9.79
N TYR A 130 -5.32 15.04 -8.48
CA TYR A 130 -6.14 14.31 -7.54
C TYR A 130 -6.55 15.21 -6.36
N PRO A 131 -7.76 15.03 -5.79
CA PRO A 131 -8.21 15.77 -4.60
C PRO A 131 -7.53 15.23 -3.32
N LEU A 132 -6.20 15.23 -3.29
CA LEU A 132 -5.39 14.68 -2.21
C LEU A 132 -4.78 15.81 -1.37
N THR A 133 -4.66 15.57 -0.07
CA THR A 133 -4.18 16.55 0.93
C THR A 133 -2.68 16.50 1.14
N PHE A 134 -1.89 16.37 0.07
CA PHE A 134 -0.44 16.37 0.16
C PHE A 134 0.11 17.77 0.46
N THR A 135 1.06 17.84 1.38
CA THR A 135 1.89 19.05 1.54
C THR A 135 2.94 19.15 0.42
N ASP A 136 3.50 20.35 0.20
CA ASP A 136 4.65 20.52 -0.72
C ASP A 136 5.79 19.56 -0.37
N ARG A 137 6.03 19.35 0.93
CA ARG A 137 7.13 18.52 1.42
C ARG A 137 6.94 17.05 1.03
N GLU A 138 5.73 16.50 1.20
CA GLU A 138 5.43 15.10 0.86
C GLU A 138 5.52 14.87 -0.66
N HIS A 139 4.88 15.74 -1.44
CA HIS A 139 4.92 15.67 -2.91
C HIS A 139 6.36 15.75 -3.44
N GLU A 140 7.14 16.73 -2.98
CA GLU A 140 8.53 16.90 -3.42
C GLU A 140 9.43 15.74 -2.98
N THR A 141 9.19 15.18 -1.79
CA THR A 141 9.94 14.02 -1.33
C THR A 141 9.65 12.80 -2.20
N ALA A 142 8.37 12.50 -2.44
CA ALA A 142 7.96 11.41 -3.33
C ALA A 142 8.52 11.59 -4.75
N ARG A 143 8.42 12.80 -5.32
CA ARG A 143 8.91 13.09 -6.66
C ARG A 143 10.42 12.89 -6.79
N LYS A 144 11.19 13.31 -5.79
CA LYS A 144 12.64 13.11 -5.74
C LYS A 144 13.00 11.63 -5.68
N ILE A 145 12.31 10.86 -4.83
CA ILE A 145 12.49 9.40 -4.73
C ILE A 145 12.17 8.72 -6.06
N PHE A 146 11.03 9.07 -6.67
CA PHE A 146 10.59 8.51 -7.95
C PHE A 146 11.61 8.80 -9.07
N ASN A 147 12.04 10.05 -9.19
CA ASN A 147 12.99 10.47 -10.21
C ASN A 147 14.38 9.88 -10.00
N GLU A 148 14.83 9.77 -8.76
CA GLU A 148 16.09 9.11 -8.44
C GLU A 148 16.06 7.65 -8.86
N ARG A 149 15.00 6.91 -8.50
CA ARG A 149 14.88 5.51 -8.92
C ARG A 149 14.84 5.39 -10.45
N ALA A 150 14.10 6.26 -11.14
CA ALA A 150 14.04 6.26 -12.61
C ALA A 150 15.40 6.54 -13.28
N ALA A 151 16.28 7.30 -12.63
CA ALA A 151 17.63 7.59 -13.12
C ALA A 151 18.65 6.47 -12.83
N ARG A 152 18.39 5.61 -11.84
CA ARG A 152 19.29 4.52 -11.44
C ARG A 152 19.03 3.23 -12.24
N THR A 153 20.10 2.45 -12.46
CA THR A 153 20.03 1.11 -13.05
C THR A 153 19.82 0.01 -12.02
N VAL A 154 19.98 0.32 -10.73
CA VAL A 154 19.78 -0.58 -9.60
C VAL A 154 18.59 -0.12 -8.77
N ASP A 155 18.02 -1.06 -8.01
CA ASP A 155 16.96 -0.77 -7.06
C ASP A 155 17.46 0.14 -5.94
N LEU A 156 16.53 0.95 -5.40
CA LEU A 156 16.77 1.68 -4.16
C LEU A 156 16.57 0.73 -2.98
N ASP A 157 17.40 0.84 -1.96
CA ASP A 157 17.17 0.17 -0.68
C ASP A 157 16.59 1.14 0.37
N ALA A 158 16.32 0.63 1.56
CA ALA A 158 15.80 1.45 2.65
C ALA A 158 16.83 2.49 3.14
N ASP A 159 18.13 2.21 3.05
CA ASP A 159 19.18 3.10 3.52
C ASP A 159 19.38 4.30 2.58
N ASP A 160 19.21 4.11 1.27
CA ASP A 160 19.13 5.18 0.28
C ASP A 160 18.07 6.23 0.65
N LEU A 161 16.94 5.77 1.22
CA LEU A 161 15.76 6.60 1.49
C LEU A 161 15.66 7.08 2.94
N ARG A 162 16.38 6.42 3.86
CA ARG A 162 16.33 6.65 5.31
C ARG A 162 16.45 8.13 5.67
N SER A 163 17.47 8.81 5.14
CA SER A 163 17.74 10.23 5.42
C SER A 163 16.60 11.19 5.02
N ARG A 164 15.73 10.79 4.10
CA ARG A 164 14.58 11.60 3.64
C ARG A 164 13.29 11.22 4.32
N MET A 165 13.14 9.95 4.69
CA MET A 165 11.93 9.40 5.30
C MET A 165 11.91 9.57 6.82
N GLU A 166 13.00 9.27 7.53
CA GLU A 166 13.05 9.35 9.00
C GLU A 166 12.69 10.75 9.58
N PRO A 167 13.06 11.89 8.94
CA PRO A 167 12.68 13.21 9.42
C PRO A 167 11.20 13.57 9.23
N LEU A 168 10.40 12.71 8.61
CA LEU A 168 8.97 12.90 8.40
C LEU A 168 8.19 12.22 9.52
N ALA A 169 7.10 12.86 9.98
CA ALA A 169 6.18 12.20 10.89
C ALA A 169 5.52 10.99 10.21
N THR A 170 5.05 10.01 10.98
CA THR A 170 4.42 8.78 10.46
C THR A 170 3.38 9.05 9.38
N GLY A 171 2.43 9.98 9.64
CA GLY A 171 1.41 10.32 8.67
C GLY A 171 1.99 10.90 7.37
N GLN A 172 3.07 11.68 7.44
CA GLN A 172 3.74 12.22 6.26
C GLN A 172 4.48 11.13 5.48
N GLN A 173 5.05 10.12 6.16
CA GLN A 173 5.65 8.97 5.50
C GLN A 173 4.58 8.14 4.76
N VAL A 174 3.40 7.94 5.36
CA VAL A 174 2.24 7.33 4.67
C VAL A 174 1.91 8.14 3.42
N GLN A 175 1.79 9.47 3.53
CA GLN A 175 1.48 10.32 2.38
C GLN A 175 2.54 10.23 1.27
N VAL A 176 3.83 10.12 1.59
CA VAL A 176 4.89 9.90 0.60
C VAL A 176 4.72 8.56 -0.11
N VAL A 177 4.42 7.48 0.62
CA VAL A 177 4.16 6.15 0.04
C VAL A 177 2.97 6.19 -0.92
N LEU A 178 1.87 6.83 -0.53
CA LEU A 178 0.69 7.01 -1.38
C LEU A 178 1.00 7.86 -2.62
N ALA A 179 1.74 8.96 -2.45
CA ALA A 179 2.16 9.81 -3.56
C ALA A 179 3.00 9.05 -4.60
N LEU A 180 3.89 8.15 -4.17
CA LEU A 180 4.66 7.28 -5.08
C LEU A 180 3.75 6.36 -5.90
N PHE A 181 2.71 5.80 -5.29
CA PHE A 181 1.71 4.98 -5.98
C PHE A 181 0.96 5.79 -7.06
N PHE A 182 0.48 6.99 -6.72
CA PHE A 182 -0.22 7.86 -7.69
C PHE A 182 0.70 8.37 -8.81
N MET A 183 1.98 8.62 -8.51
CA MET A 183 3.00 8.98 -9.51
C MET A 183 3.21 7.85 -10.52
N PHE A 184 3.25 6.61 -10.06
CA PHE A 184 3.29 5.44 -10.94
C PHE A 184 2.08 5.41 -11.87
N GLY A 185 0.85 5.51 -11.34
CA GLY A 185 -0.37 5.53 -12.15
C GLY A 185 -0.38 6.64 -13.20
N SER A 186 -0.03 7.87 -12.79
CA SER A 186 0.09 9.02 -13.70
C SER A 186 1.10 8.77 -14.82
N LYS A 187 2.25 8.17 -14.48
CA LYS A 187 3.32 7.89 -15.45
C LYS A 187 2.93 6.78 -16.42
N VAL A 188 2.32 5.70 -15.93
CA VAL A 188 1.76 4.64 -16.77
C VAL A 188 0.72 5.21 -17.74
N GLY A 189 -0.25 6.00 -17.25
CA GLY A 189 -1.26 6.62 -18.10
C GLY A 189 -0.65 7.47 -19.21
N ALA A 190 0.37 8.28 -18.89
CA ALA A 190 1.10 9.07 -19.88
C ALA A 190 1.86 8.21 -20.91
N MET A 191 2.45 7.09 -20.48
CA MET A 191 3.14 6.18 -21.38
C MET A 191 2.17 5.42 -22.29
N LYS A 192 1.06 4.88 -21.76
CA LYS A 192 0.00 4.25 -22.56
C LYS A 192 -0.53 5.18 -23.64
N HIS A 193 -0.81 6.44 -23.28
CA HIS A 193 -1.23 7.45 -24.25
C HIS A 193 -0.18 7.67 -25.35
N ARG A 194 1.11 7.63 -25.02
CA ARG A 194 2.21 7.87 -25.97
C ARG A 194 2.52 6.67 -26.85
N THR A 195 2.43 5.44 -26.33
CA THR A 195 2.81 4.21 -27.04
C THR A 195 1.63 3.51 -27.71
N GLY A 196 0.40 3.78 -27.27
CA GLY A 196 -0.81 3.06 -27.70
C GLY A 196 -0.93 1.65 -27.13
N ILE A 197 -0.05 1.26 -26.19
CA ILE A 197 -0.12 -0.04 -25.51
C ILE A 197 -1.31 -0.02 -24.56
N GLN A 198 -2.22 -1.00 -24.72
CA GLN A 198 -3.28 -1.29 -23.77
C GLN A 198 -2.76 -2.25 -22.71
#